data_AF-A0A1I7J8B8-F1
#
_entry.id   AF-A0A1I7J8B8-F1
#
_cell.length_a   1.000
_cell.length_b   1.000
_cell.length_c   1.000
_cell.angle_alpha   90.00
_cell.angle_beta   90.00
_cell.angle_gamma   90.00
#
_symmetry.space_group_name_H-M   'P 1'
#
loop_
_entity.id
_entity.type
_entity.pdbx_description
1 polymer ?
#
loop_
_entity_poly.entity_id
_entity_poly.type
_entity_poly.pdbx_seq_one_letter_code
_entity_poly.pdbx_strand_id
1 'polypeptide(L)' 'SCGSIKKDLKLSDRIYKCSCGLNINRDYNASINLSRYKLAI' A
#
# COMPACT_ATOMS: atom_id res chain seq x y z
N SER A 1 5.01 -8.98 -6.01
CA SER A 1 4.08 -9.24 -4.90
C SER A 1 4.83 -9.25 -3.58
N CYS A 2 5.04 -8.09 -2.92
CA CYS A 2 5.84 -8.04 -1.68
C CYS A 2 5.03 -8.27 -0.39
N GLY A 3 3.70 -8.09 -0.43
CA GLY A 3 2.79 -8.34 0.70
C GLY A 3 3.06 -7.55 2.00
N SER A 4 4.00 -6.60 1.99
CA SER A 4 4.51 -5.98 3.21
C SER A 4 3.49 -5.00 3.81
N ILE A 5 3.13 -5.21 5.07
CA ILE A 5 2.21 -4.35 5.81
C ILE A 5 3.01 -3.31 6.61
N LYS A 6 2.78 -2.03 6.33
CA LYS A 6 3.39 -0.92 7.06
C LYS A 6 2.44 -0.45 8.17
N LYS A 7 2.63 -0.95 9.40
CA LYS A 7 1.73 -0.75 10.55
C LYS A 7 1.72 0.69 11.09
N ASP A 8 2.79 1.43 10.86
CA ASP A 8 3.03 2.79 11.35
C ASP A 8 2.73 3.87 10.29
N LEU A 9 2.13 3.50 9.15
CA LEU A 9 1.81 4.43 8.05
C LEU A 9 0.72 5.43 8.46
N LYS A 10 1.05 6.72 8.44
CA LYS A 10 0.14 7.81 8.81
C LYS A 10 -0.53 8.44 7.57
N LEU A 11 -1.64 9.14 7.78
CA LEU A 11 -2.28 9.95 6.71
C LEU A 11 -1.36 11.05 6.18
N SER A 12 -0.52 11.60 7.05
CA SER A 12 0.52 12.58 6.71
C SER A 12 1.60 12.00 5.79
N ASP A 13 1.78 10.67 5.78
CA ASP A 13 2.67 9.99 4.86
C ASP A 13 1.96 9.87 3.50
N ARG A 14 1.91 10.99 2.77
CA ARG A 14 1.26 11.09 1.44
C ARG A 14 1.83 10.09 0.42
N ILE A 15 3.05 9.62 0.66
CA ILE A 15 3.79 8.68 -0.18
C ILE A 15 4.02 7.38 0.60
N TYR A 16 3.56 6.26 0.05
CA TYR A 16 3.87 4.93 0.54
C TYR A 16 5.21 4.48 -0.03
N LYS A 17 6.13 4.10 0.86
CA LYS A 17 7.44 3.51 0.54
C LYS A 17 7.53 2.11 1.14
N CYS A 18 7.85 1.13 0.32
CA CYS A 18 8.06 -0.26 0.72
C CYS A 18 9.54 -0.63 0.62
N SER A 19 10.00 -1.55 1.46
CA SER A 19 11.33 -2.17 1.37
C SER A 19 11.62 -2.87 0.02
N CYS A 20 10.58 -3.26 -0.73
CA CYS A 20 10.73 -3.84 -2.07
C CYS A 20 11.02 -2.81 -3.18
N GLY A 21 11.14 -1.52 -2.85
CA GLY A 21 11.41 -0.45 -3.82
C GLY A 21 10.16 0.28 -4.33
N LEU A 22 8.95 -0.17 -3.98
CA LEU A 22 7.71 0.54 -4.36
C LEU A 22 7.63 1.91 -3.67
N ASN A 23 7.42 2.97 -4.46
CA ASN A 23 7.33 4.35 -4.01
C ASN A 23 6.23 5.09 -4.79
N ILE A 24 5.01 5.13 -4.23
CA ILE A 24 3.82 5.70 -4.90
C ILE A 24 2.94 6.46 -3.91
N ASN A 25 1.97 7.22 -4.41
CA ASN A 25 0.97 7.88 -3.56
C ASN A 25 0.22 6.84 -2.69
N ARG A 26 0.07 7.14 -1.38
CA ARG A 26 -0.56 6.25 -0.39
C ARG A 26 -2.01 5.90 -0.76
N ASP A 27 -2.79 6.90 -1.17
CA ASP A 27 -4.21 6.72 -1.47
C ASP A 27 -4.40 5.88 -2.74
N TYR A 28 -3.55 6.09 -3.76
CA TYR A 28 -3.54 5.22 -4.94
C TYR A 28 -3.17 3.76 -4.60
N ASN A 29 -2.16 3.54 -3.75
CA ASN A 29 -1.81 2.20 -3.27
C ASN A 29 -2.98 1.54 -2.51
N ALA A 30 -3.70 2.30 -1.69
CA ALA A 30 -4.87 1.81 -0.96
C ALA A 30 -6.00 1.42 -1.93
N SER A 31 -6.28 2.20 -2.98
CA SER A 31 -7.27 1.86 -4.00
C SER A 31 -6.93 0.54 -4.73
N ILE A 32 -5.65 0.31 -5.05
CA ILE A 32 -5.19 -0.97 -5.63
C ILE A 32 -5.41 -2.13 -4.65
N ASN A 33 -5.13 -1.93 -3.37
CA ASN A 33 -5.36 -2.98 -2.37
C ASN A 33 -6.85 -3.31 -2.23
N LEU A 34 -7.72 -2.29 -2.20
CA LEU A 34 -9.18 -2.47 -2.17
C LEU A 34 -9.70 -3.16 -3.43
N SER A 35 -9.19 -2.83 -4.62
CA SER A 35 -9.60 -3.50 -5.86
C SER A 35 -9.21 -4.98 -5.89
N ARG A 36 -8.13 -5.35 -5.17
CA ARG A 36 -7.65 -6.73 -5.04
C ARG A 36 -8.23 -7.47 -3.84
N TYR A 37 -8.90 -6.79 -2.92
CA TYR A 37 -9.44 -7.40 -1.69
C TYR A 37 -10.42 -8.54 -1.99
N LYS A 38 -11.23 -8.42 -3.06
CA LYS A 38 -12.15 -9.49 -3.50
C LYS A 38 -11.47 -10.71 -4.14
N LEU A 39 -10.17 -10.63 -4.42
CA LEU A 39 -9.37 -11.70 -5.04
C LEU A 39 -8.54 -12.50 -4.03
N ALA A 40 -8.50 -12.05 -2.77
CA ALA A 40 -7.91 -12.79 -1.67
C ALA A 40 -9.02 -13.65 -1.02
N ILE A 41 -9.28 -14.82 -1.61
CA ILE A 41 -10.05 -15.91 -1.00
C ILE A 41 -9.05 -16.89 -0.40
#